data_AF-A0AAW1IZ93-F1
#
_entry.id   AF-A0AAW1IZ93-F1
#
_cell.length_a   1.000
_cell.length_b   1.000
_cell.length_c   1.000
_cell.angle_alpha   90.00
_cell.angle_beta   90.00
_cell.angle_gamma   90.00
#
_symmetry.space_group_name_H-M   'P 1'
#
loop_
_entity.id
_entity.type
_entity.pdbx_description
1 polymer ?
#
loop_
_entity_poly.entity_id
_entity_poly.type
_entity_poly.pdbx_seq_one_letter_code
_entity_poly.pdbx_strand_id
1 'polypeptide(L)'
;MTNEDLCQFIHSRLKVTSDLQEVTSQVIDTCLYKGSRDNMSIILVVFPGAPKPCPDAIAADKELDRTLEKRVKEIIEENSDIHFTDVLFKLMSLNIEGLPPGGGLAAKRLLIGQLYREICPHLAQKMESFDYDCKY
;
A
#
# COMPACT_ATOMS: atom_id res chain seq x y z
N MET A 1 5.35 7.29 -10.57
CA MET A 1 5.35 8.29 -9.46
C MET A 1 6.17 9.48 -9.91
N THR A 2 5.80 10.70 -9.55
CA THR A 2 6.65 11.87 -9.82
C THR A 2 7.84 11.92 -8.84
N ASN A 3 8.83 12.79 -9.10
CA ASN A 3 9.95 12.98 -8.19
C ASN A 3 9.48 13.44 -6.79
N GLU A 4 8.51 14.36 -6.76
CA GLU A 4 7.94 14.87 -5.51
C GLU A 4 7.20 13.76 -4.74
N ASP A 5 6.37 12.97 -5.43
CA ASP A 5 5.69 11.83 -4.81
C ASP A 5 6.69 10.84 -4.19
N LEU A 6 7.76 10.53 -4.92
CA LEU A 6 8.77 9.58 -4.48
C LEU A 6 9.54 10.10 -3.26
N CYS A 7 9.95 11.37 -3.29
CA CYS A 7 10.63 12.01 -2.16
C CYS A 7 9.75 12.03 -0.91
N GLN A 8 8.49 12.46 -1.03
CA GLN A 8 7.55 12.47 0.08
C GLN A 8 7.27 11.06 0.61
N PHE A 9 7.12 10.09 -0.28
CA PHE A 9 6.85 8.71 0.09
C PHE A 9 8.02 8.13 0.87
N ILE A 10 9.25 8.18 0.35
CA ILE A 10 10.47 7.69 1.03
C ILE A 10 10.64 8.39 2.38
N HIS A 11 10.48 9.72 2.41
CA HIS A 11 10.57 10.48 3.65
C HIS A 11 9.54 10.03 4.69
N SER A 12 8.31 9.71 4.27
CA SER A 12 7.28 9.16 5.17
C SER A 12 7.66 7.76 5.70
N ARG A 13 8.25 6.90 4.86
CA ARG A 13 8.60 5.53 5.23
C ARG A 13 9.81 5.47 6.16
N LEU A 14 10.80 6.34 5.97
CA LEU A 14 11.95 6.49 6.88
C LEU A 14 11.55 6.98 8.29
N LYS A 15 10.38 7.61 8.44
CA LYS A 15 9.80 7.95 9.75
C LYS A 15 9.08 6.79 10.43
N VAL A 16 8.86 5.68 9.72
CA VAL A 16 8.18 4.48 10.24
C VAL A 16 9.19 3.37 10.52
N THR A 17 10.16 3.15 9.62
CA THR A 17 11.15 2.07 9.73
C THR A 17 12.54 2.57 9.37
N SER A 18 13.57 2.02 10.03
CA SER A 18 14.98 2.25 9.69
C SER A 18 15.52 1.19 8.71
N ASP A 19 14.71 0.19 8.36
CA ASP A 19 15.08 -0.85 7.40
C ASP A 19 14.98 -0.29 5.98
N LEU A 20 16.14 -0.04 5.37
CA LEU A 20 16.21 0.51 4.01
C LEU A 20 15.77 -0.48 2.95
N GLN A 21 15.93 -1.79 3.19
CA GLN A 21 15.43 -2.82 2.29
C GLN A 21 13.91 -2.82 2.31
N GLU A 22 13.29 -2.65 3.48
CA GLU A 22 11.84 -2.53 3.60
C GLU A 22 11.32 -1.28 2.88
N VAL A 23 11.95 -0.12 3.08
CA VAL A 23 11.57 1.13 2.39
C VAL A 23 11.67 1.00 0.88
N THR A 24 12.78 0.43 0.39
CA THR A 24 12.98 0.25 -1.06
C THR A 24 12.01 -0.77 -1.65
N SER A 25 11.73 -1.87 -0.95
CA SER A 25 10.71 -2.85 -1.35
C SER A 25 9.33 -2.20 -1.45
N GLN A 26 8.93 -1.39 -0.46
CA GLN A 26 7.67 -0.66 -0.50
C GLN A 26 7.57 0.30 -1.71
N VAL A 27 8.66 0.94 -2.11
CA VAL A 27 8.70 1.79 -3.32
C VAL A 27 8.46 0.96 -4.58
N ILE A 28 9.17 -0.17 -4.73
CA ILE A 28 9.06 -1.04 -5.90
C ILE A 28 7.64 -1.60 -6.00
N ASP A 29 7.10 -2.13 -4.91
CA ASP A 29 5.74 -2.66 -4.84
C ASP A 29 4.71 -1.57 -5.17
N THR A 30 4.87 -0.37 -4.61
CA THR A 30 3.97 0.76 -4.90
C THR A 30 3.99 1.12 -6.39
N CYS A 31 5.17 1.13 -7.02
CA CYS A 31 5.28 1.39 -8.47
C CYS A 31 4.65 0.27 -9.30
N LEU A 32 4.83 -1.00 -8.91
CA LEU A 32 4.16 -2.15 -9.53
C LEU A 32 2.64 -1.98 -9.48
N TYR A 33 2.11 -1.70 -8.29
CA TYR A 33 0.67 -1.51 -8.08
C TYR A 33 0.08 -0.27 -8.76
N LYS A 34 0.94 0.71 -9.11
CA LYS A 34 0.59 1.85 -9.97
C LYS A 34 0.70 1.53 -11.47
N GLY A 35 0.92 0.27 -11.83
CA GLY A 35 0.88 -0.23 -13.20
C GLY A 35 2.22 -0.24 -13.92
N SER A 36 3.35 -0.08 -13.20
CA SER A 36 4.66 -0.27 -13.81
C SER A 36 4.84 -1.72 -14.24
N ARG A 37 5.13 -1.94 -15.52
CA ARG A 37 5.43 -3.26 -16.11
C ARG A 37 6.87 -3.39 -16.59
N ASP A 38 7.68 -2.39 -16.29
CA ASP A 38 9.10 -2.35 -16.65
C ASP A 38 9.96 -2.94 -15.52
N ASN A 39 11.21 -3.23 -15.83
CA ASN A 39 12.21 -3.58 -14.84
C ASN A 39 12.47 -2.39 -13.91
N MET A 40 12.31 -2.60 -12.60
CA MET A 40 12.49 -1.56 -11.60
C MET A 40 13.66 -1.88 -10.68
N SER A 41 14.55 -0.91 -10.52
CA SER A 41 15.66 -0.98 -9.57
C SER A 41 15.77 0.36 -8.84
N ILE A 42 16.07 0.33 -7.55
CA ILE A 42 16.26 1.52 -6.72
C ILE A 42 17.51 1.38 -5.87
N ILE A 43 18.28 2.47 -5.75
CA ILE A 43 19.38 2.59 -4.80
C ILE A 43 19.02 3.73 -3.86
N LEU A 44 18.95 3.45 -2.56
CA LEU A 44 18.68 4.44 -1.52
C LEU A 44 19.95 4.67 -0.69
N VAL A 45 20.49 5.89 -0.76
CA VAL A 45 21.65 6.33 0.05
C VAL A 45 21.16 7.31 1.11
N VAL A 46 21.47 7.02 2.38
CA VAL A 46 20.95 7.77 3.53
C VAL A 46 22.09 8.47 4.26
N PHE A 47 21.99 9.80 4.37
CA PHE A 47 22.95 10.62 5.11
C PHE A 47 22.55 10.78 6.58
N PRO A 48 23.46 11.22 7.49
CA PRO A 48 23.15 11.37 8.92
C PRO A 48 21.96 12.29 9.26
N GLY A 49 21.64 13.24 8.37
CA GLY A 49 20.51 14.16 8.52
C GLY A 49 19.18 13.63 7.98
N ALA A 50 19.12 12.38 7.54
CA ALA A 50 17.88 11.79 7.04
C ALA A 50 16.83 11.62 8.16
N PRO A 51 15.53 11.54 7.78
CA PRO A 51 14.48 11.24 8.74
C PRO A 51 14.77 9.95 9.47
N LYS A 52 14.43 9.92 10.76
CA LYS A 52 14.53 8.75 11.61
C LYS A 52 13.14 8.29 12.03
N PRO A 53 12.96 7.00 12.35
CA PRO A 53 11.72 6.51 12.90
C PRO A 53 11.30 7.33 14.12
N CYS A 54 10.05 7.79 14.13
CA CYS A 54 9.50 8.53 15.26
C CYS A 54 8.20 7.89 15.76
N PRO A 55 7.93 7.93 17.08
CA PRO A 55 6.77 7.25 17.67
C PRO A 55 5.43 7.66 17.04
N ASP A 56 5.25 8.94 16.74
CA ASP A 56 3.99 9.46 16.19
C ASP A 56 3.72 8.93 14.79
N ALA A 57 4.73 8.87 13.93
CA ALA A 57 4.56 8.33 12.57
C ALA A 57 4.31 6.81 12.59
N ILE A 58 4.98 6.08 13.48
CA ILE A 58 4.75 4.64 13.67
C ILE A 58 3.32 4.38 14.19
N ALA A 59 2.87 5.18 15.16
CA ALA A 59 1.52 5.06 15.72
C ALA A 59 0.45 5.39 14.65
N ALA A 60 0.65 6.45 13.87
CA ALA A 60 -0.25 6.83 12.79
C ALA A 60 -0.31 5.77 11.69
N ASP A 61 0.82 5.17 11.30
CA ASP A 61 0.85 4.11 10.28
C ASP A 61 0.12 2.84 10.76
N LYS A 62 0.28 2.47 12.03
CA LYS A 62 -0.47 1.36 12.66
C LYS A 62 -1.97 1.64 12.76
N GLU A 63 -2.35 2.88 13.05
CA GLU A 63 -3.77 3.25 13.15
C GLU A 63 -4.44 3.26 11.77
N LEU A 64 -3.71 3.68 10.73
CA LEU A 64 -4.15 3.53 9.36
C LEU A 64 -4.36 2.06 9.00
N ASP A 65 -3.44 1.17 9.38
CA ASP A 65 -3.56 -0.27 9.10
C ASP A 65 -4.82 -0.87 9.74
N ARG A 66 -5.12 -0.50 11.00
CA ARG A 66 -6.38 -0.91 11.67
C ARG A 66 -7.61 -0.33 10.99
N THR A 67 -7.54 0.92 10.54
CA THR A 67 -8.63 1.56 9.81
C THR A 67 -8.90 0.80 8.51
N LEU A 68 -7.86 0.47 7.74
CA LEU A 68 -7.96 -0.31 6.52
C LEU A 68 -8.52 -1.71 6.80
N GLU A 69 -8.04 -2.37 7.84
CA GLU A 69 -8.56 -3.68 8.26
C GLU A 69 -10.07 -3.64 8.52
N LYS A 70 -10.53 -2.66 9.30
CA LYS A 70 -11.96 -2.47 9.58
C LYS A 70 -12.76 -2.22 8.30
N ARG A 71 -12.28 -1.32 7.43
CA ARG A 71 -13.00 -1.00 6.17
C ARG A 71 -13.06 -2.17 5.21
N VAL A 72 -11.97 -2.93 5.09
CA VAL A 72 -11.94 -4.14 4.24
C VAL A 72 -12.95 -5.17 4.73
N LYS A 73 -13.02 -5.40 6.06
CA LYS A 73 -14.01 -6.31 6.65
C LYS A 73 -15.44 -5.85 6.38
N GLU A 74 -15.76 -4.58 6.64
CA GLU A 74 -17.09 -4.00 6.37
C GLU A 74 -17.49 -4.18 4.90
N ILE A 75 -16.58 -3.89 3.96
CA ILE A 75 -16.86 -4.00 2.51
C ILE A 75 -17.14 -5.45 2.09
N ILE A 76 -16.43 -6.41 2.66
CA ILE A 76 -16.59 -7.84 2.36
C ILE A 76 -17.87 -8.39 3.01
N GLU A 77 -18.20 -7.97 4.24
CA GLU A 77 -19.43 -8.38 4.92
C GLU A 77 -20.69 -7.90 4.18
N GLU A 78 -20.64 -6.73 3.54
CA GLU A 78 -21.72 -6.24 2.68
C GLU A 78 -21.95 -7.10 1.43
N ASN A 79 -20.90 -7.72 0.89
CA ASN A 79 -20.97 -8.56 -0.31
C ASN A 79 -19.89 -9.66 -0.25
N SER A 80 -20.28 -10.86 0.19
CA SER A 80 -19.37 -11.98 0.41
C SER A 80 -18.67 -12.49 -0.85
N ASP A 81 -19.20 -12.19 -2.04
CA ASP A 81 -18.65 -12.57 -3.35
C ASP A 81 -17.93 -11.41 -4.06
N ILE A 82 -17.51 -10.37 -3.33
CA ILE A 82 -16.83 -9.21 -3.90
C ILE A 82 -15.42 -9.54 -4.40
N HIS A 83 -15.06 -9.09 -5.61
CA HIS A 83 -13.70 -9.23 -6.13
C HIS A 83 -12.74 -8.21 -5.51
N PHE A 84 -11.45 -8.57 -5.43
CA PHE A 84 -10.41 -7.72 -4.85
C PHE A 84 -10.34 -6.31 -5.48
N THR A 85 -10.49 -6.21 -6.80
CA THR A 85 -10.53 -4.92 -7.51
C THR A 85 -11.66 -4.03 -7.03
N ASP A 86 -12.84 -4.59 -6.80
CA ASP A 86 -14.01 -3.85 -6.31
C ASP A 86 -13.82 -3.38 -4.87
N VAL A 87 -13.13 -4.19 -4.03
CA VAL A 87 -12.70 -3.76 -2.69
C VAL A 87 -11.79 -2.54 -2.78
N LEU A 88 -10.79 -2.56 -3.67
CA LEU A 88 -9.89 -1.41 -3.87
C LEU A 88 -10.64 -0.17 -4.37
N PHE A 89 -11.57 -0.32 -5.31
CA PHE A 89 -12.39 0.80 -5.81
C PHE A 89 -13.27 1.39 -4.71
N LYS A 90 -13.93 0.54 -3.91
CA LYS A 90 -14.71 1.01 -2.75
C LYS A 90 -13.83 1.75 -1.76
N LEU A 91 -12.67 1.20 -1.38
CA LEU A 91 -11.73 1.87 -0.46
C LEU A 91 -11.25 3.24 -0.99
N MET A 92 -11.00 3.34 -2.30
CA MET A 92 -10.62 4.61 -2.93
C MET A 92 -11.73 5.66 -2.82
N SER A 93 -13.00 5.25 -2.89
CA SER A 93 -14.15 6.16 -2.76
C SER A 93 -14.40 6.67 -1.33
N LEU A 94 -13.86 5.99 -0.31
CA LEU A 94 -14.07 6.33 1.10
C LEU A 94 -13.22 7.52 1.60
N ASN A 95 -12.34 8.08 0.76
CA ASN A 95 -11.45 9.21 1.11
C ASN A 95 -10.71 8.98 2.44
N ILE A 96 -10.06 7.82 2.57
CA ILE A 96 -9.33 7.42 3.78
C ILE A 96 -8.17 8.40 4.04
N GLU A 97 -8.19 9.02 5.22
CA GLU A 97 -7.13 9.92 5.67
C GLU A 97 -5.86 9.17 6.09
N GLY A 98 -4.73 9.87 6.12
CA GLY A 98 -3.47 9.33 6.62
C GLY A 98 -2.71 8.41 5.66
N LEU A 99 -3.23 8.18 4.45
CA LEU A 99 -2.53 7.40 3.43
C LEU A 99 -1.10 7.92 3.18
N PRO A 100 -0.11 7.05 2.89
CA PRO A 100 1.25 7.48 2.66
C PRO A 100 1.34 8.50 1.52
N PRO A 101 1.95 9.68 1.74
CA PRO A 101 2.04 10.71 0.70
C PRO A 101 2.84 10.20 -0.49
N GLY A 102 2.41 10.56 -1.71
CA GLY A 102 2.97 10.05 -2.97
C GLY A 102 2.65 8.58 -3.28
N GLY A 103 2.52 7.72 -2.26
CA GLY A 103 2.17 6.29 -2.41
C GLY A 103 0.66 6.04 -2.54
N GLY A 104 -0.15 6.71 -1.71
CA GLY A 104 -1.61 6.54 -1.66
C GLY A 104 -2.02 5.13 -1.23
N LEU A 105 -3.21 4.68 -1.67
CA LEU A 105 -3.73 3.35 -1.36
C LEU A 105 -2.85 2.22 -1.92
N ALA A 106 -2.15 2.47 -3.04
CA ALA A 106 -1.23 1.50 -3.64
C ALA A 106 -0.14 1.05 -2.67
N ALA A 107 0.37 1.95 -1.82
CA ALA A 107 1.39 1.62 -0.81
C ALA A 107 0.88 0.68 0.29
N LYS A 108 -0.44 0.54 0.45
CA LYS A 108 -1.08 -0.36 1.42
C LYS A 108 -1.76 -1.56 0.75
N ARG A 109 -1.64 -1.71 -0.57
CA ARG A 109 -2.26 -2.82 -1.33
C ARG A 109 -1.81 -4.20 -0.89
N LEU A 110 -0.55 -4.35 -0.43
CA LEU A 110 -0.05 -5.62 0.11
C LEU A 110 -0.84 -6.04 1.36
N LEU A 111 -1.01 -5.13 2.32
CA LEU A 111 -1.81 -5.34 3.53
C LEU A 111 -3.26 -5.67 3.17
N ILE A 112 -3.88 -4.87 2.30
CA ILE A 112 -5.27 -5.09 1.86
C ILE A 112 -5.42 -6.46 1.19
N GLY A 113 -4.42 -6.87 0.39
CA GLY A 113 -4.36 -8.18 -0.23
C GLY A 113 -4.24 -9.32 0.77
N GLN A 114 -3.42 -9.17 1.81
CA GLN A 114 -3.30 -10.17 2.88
C GLN A 114 -4.64 -10.33 3.62
N LEU A 115 -5.25 -9.21 4.03
CA LEU A 115 -6.55 -9.21 4.71
C LEU A 115 -7.65 -9.84 3.85
N TYR A 116 -7.71 -9.50 2.56
CA TYR A 116 -8.67 -10.10 1.64
C TYR A 116 -8.50 -11.62 1.53
N ARG A 117 -7.26 -12.12 1.47
CA ARG A 117 -6.97 -13.56 1.42
C ARG A 117 -7.35 -14.28 2.71
N GLU A 118 -7.16 -13.65 3.86
CA GLU A 118 -7.52 -14.20 5.16
C GLU A 118 -9.04 -14.30 5.33
N ILE A 119 -9.78 -13.29 4.88
CA ILE A 119 -11.25 -13.23 5.03
C ILE A 119 -11.96 -14.06 3.94
N CYS A 120 -11.46 -14.03 2.70
CA CYS A 120 -12.07 -14.69 1.54
C CYS A 120 -11.10 -15.68 0.84
N PRO A 121 -10.66 -16.76 1.50
CA PRO A 121 -9.66 -17.68 0.95
C PRO A 121 -10.10 -18.40 -0.33
N HIS A 122 -11.41 -18.53 -0.55
CA HIS A 122 -11.99 -19.19 -1.73
C HIS A 122 -11.96 -18.29 -2.99
N LEU A 123 -11.98 -16.96 -2.84
CA LEU A 123 -11.89 -16.00 -3.94
C LEU A 123 -10.44 -15.56 -4.21
N ALA A 124 -9.57 -15.68 -3.21
CA ALA A 124 -8.14 -15.38 -3.28
C ALA A 124 -7.39 -16.11 -4.42
N GLN A 125 -7.80 -17.32 -4.78
CA GLN A 125 -7.16 -18.08 -5.88
C GLN A 125 -7.28 -17.39 -7.24
N LYS A 126 -8.25 -16.49 -7.43
CA LYS A 126 -8.41 -15.71 -8.67
C LYS A 126 -7.62 -14.40 -8.67
N MET A 127 -6.96 -14.04 -7.57
CA MET A 127 -6.26 -12.77 -7.43
C MET A 127 -4.97 -12.72 -8.28
N GLU A 128 -4.33 -13.87 -8.51
CA GLU A 128 -3.07 -13.99 -9.25
C GLU A 128 -3.20 -13.74 -10.76
N SER A 129 -4.41 -13.74 -11.32
CA SER A 129 -4.61 -13.56 -12.77
C SER A 129 -4.88 -12.12 -13.22
N PHE A 130 -5.21 -11.19 -12.30
CA PHE A 130 -5.71 -9.85 -12.67
C PHE A 130 -4.68 -8.71 -12.57
N ASP A 131 -3.46 -8.97 -12.11
CA ASP A 131 -2.39 -7.95 -12.12
C ASP A 131 -1.92 -7.57 -13.55
N TYR A 132 -2.44 -8.25 -14.59
CA TYR A 132 -2.08 -8.02 -15.99
C TYR A 132 -3.03 -7.12 -16.80
N ASP A 133 -4.16 -6.66 -16.25
CA ASP A 133 -5.21 -6.00 -17.08
C ASP A 133 -5.83 -4.70 -16.52
N CYS A 134 -5.09 -3.91 -15.76
CA CYS A 134 -5.41 -2.47 -15.69
C CYS A 134 -4.92 -1.77 -16.97
N LYS A 135 -5.77 -1.74 -18.02
CA LYS A 135 -5.65 -0.79 -19.13
C LYS A 135 -6.41 0.48 -18.76
N TYR A 136 -5.65 1.58 -18.69
CA TYR A 136 -5.98 3.01 -18.74
C TYR A 136 -7.42 3.44 -18.42
#